data_AF-A0A1B8TH65-F1
#
_entry.id   AF-A0A1B8TH65-F1
#
_cell.length_a   1.000
_cell.length_b   1.000
_cell.length_c   1.000
_cell.angle_alpha   90.00
_cell.angle_beta   90.00
_cell.angle_gamma   90.00
#
_symmetry.space_group_name_H-M   'P 1'
#
loop_
_entity.id
_entity.type
_entity.pdbx_description
1 polymer ?
#
loop_
_entity_poly.entity_id
_entity_poly.type
_entity_poly.pdbx_seq_one_letter_code
_entity_poly.pdbx_strand_id
1 'polypeptide(L)'
;MQRIPEPQPSVWQRVLQDITTPFDRISEMTYGVIMTLTIISVISAASGGASRQDLVVAALGCNIAWGVVDALMLLVRLRVERVHQHGRLRALRGVSSDTDFREGLDEFLPPRLVAVLHPDELWNLRQRLMASELGIGQPRGGGAAVWLAALLIVLLVSGITLPLILPLWLVPDELMALRIAQGIGVVMLFGLGWLLSRWSGDSPWPGALGFTALGVAMTGLCIALGG
;
A
#
# COMPACT_ATOMS: atom_id res chain seq x y z
N MET A 1 4.99 -16.86 -37.18
CA MET A 1 5.34 -15.69 -36.34
C MET A 1 6.01 -16.20 -35.06
N GLN A 2 7.34 -16.15 -34.99
CA GLN A 2 8.08 -16.45 -33.75
C GLN A 2 7.72 -15.36 -32.73
N ARG A 3 7.11 -15.75 -31.60
CA ARG A 3 6.97 -14.85 -30.46
C ARG A 3 8.38 -14.53 -29.97
N ILE A 4 8.81 -13.29 -30.13
CA ILE A 4 9.96 -12.77 -29.40
C ILE A 4 9.63 -12.98 -27.92
N PRO A 5 10.48 -13.64 -27.12
CA PRO A 5 10.24 -13.77 -25.69
C PRO A 5 10.28 -12.35 -25.10
N GLU A 6 9.12 -11.82 -24.75
CA GLU A 6 9.02 -10.63 -23.91
C GLU A 6 9.92 -10.86 -22.68
N PRO A 7 10.85 -9.94 -22.36
CA PRO A 7 11.71 -10.10 -21.20
C PRO A 7 10.81 -10.21 -19.97
N GLN A 8 10.84 -11.36 -19.29
CA GLN A 8 10.03 -11.56 -18.10
C GLN A 8 10.40 -10.45 -17.10
N PRO A 9 9.41 -9.67 -16.62
CA PRO A 9 9.70 -8.61 -15.67
C PRO A 9 10.40 -9.22 -14.45
N SER A 10 11.47 -8.55 -14.03
CA SER A 10 12.23 -8.97 -12.85
C SER A 10 11.27 -9.15 -11.67
N VAL A 11 11.61 -10.03 -10.73
CA VAL A 11 10.78 -10.24 -9.53
C VAL A 11 10.49 -8.90 -8.82
N TRP A 12 11.48 -8.01 -8.81
CA TRP A 12 11.35 -6.66 -8.27
C TRP A 12 10.42 -5.73 -9.04
N GLN A 13 10.38 -5.79 -10.38
CA GLN A 13 9.39 -5.03 -11.15
C GLN A 13 7.97 -5.45 -10.79
N ARG A 14 7.71 -6.76 -10.72
CA ARG A 14 6.40 -7.27 -10.30
C ARG A 14 6.03 -6.82 -8.89
N VAL A 15 6.98 -6.86 -7.95
CA VAL A 15 6.75 -6.37 -6.59
C VAL A 15 6.42 -4.87 -6.57
N LEU A 16 7.17 -4.06 -7.31
CA LEU A 16 7.09 -2.60 -7.25
C LEU A 16 5.99 -1.98 -8.11
N GLN A 17 5.52 -2.68 -9.14
CA GLN A 17 4.53 -2.17 -10.09
C GLN A 17 3.18 -2.88 -9.94
N ASP A 18 3.19 -4.21 -9.79
CA ASP A 18 1.96 -5.01 -9.86
C ASP A 18 1.38 -5.33 -8.47
N ILE A 19 2.24 -5.47 -7.46
CA ILE A 19 1.83 -5.94 -6.12
C ILE A 19 1.73 -4.80 -5.11
N THR A 20 2.79 -4.00 -4.98
CA THR A 20 2.81 -2.80 -4.14
C THR A 20 2.76 -1.60 -5.06
N THR A 21 1.63 -0.94 -5.20
CA THR A 21 1.57 0.27 -6.01
C THR A 21 2.34 1.40 -5.29
N PRO A 22 2.77 2.46 -6.01
CA PRO A 22 3.35 3.62 -5.35
C PRO A 22 2.44 4.22 -4.28
N PHE A 23 1.12 4.22 -4.52
CA PHE A 23 0.11 4.62 -3.54
C PHE A 23 0.18 3.77 -2.27
N ASP A 24 0.20 2.44 -2.40
CA ASP A 24 0.27 1.53 -1.24
C ASP A 24 1.50 1.86 -0.40
N ARG A 25 2.69 1.92 -1.03
CA ARG A 25 3.95 2.17 -0.31
C ARG A 25 3.97 3.53 0.39
N ILE A 26 3.51 4.58 -0.28
CA ILE A 26 3.50 5.93 0.31
C ILE A 26 2.49 5.99 1.46
N SER A 27 1.34 5.34 1.33
CA SER A 27 0.34 5.24 2.38
C SER A 27 0.89 4.50 3.60
N GLU A 28 1.54 3.36 3.41
CA GLU A 28 2.14 2.59 4.52
C GLU A 28 3.25 3.37 5.23
N MET A 29 4.12 4.06 4.49
CA MET A 29 5.11 4.95 5.09
C MET A 29 4.45 6.07 5.90
N THR A 30 3.35 6.63 5.40
CA THR A 30 2.61 7.71 6.08
C THR A 30 2.01 7.21 7.38
N TYR A 31 1.36 6.03 7.37
CA TYR A 31 0.85 5.40 8.59
C TYR A 31 1.98 5.12 9.58
N GLY A 32 3.13 4.59 9.11
CA GLY A 32 4.33 4.40 9.93
C GLY A 32 4.81 5.67 10.64
N VAL A 33 4.87 6.80 9.91
CA VAL A 33 5.25 8.10 10.48
C VAL A 33 4.21 8.57 11.52
N ILE A 34 2.92 8.54 11.17
CA ILE A 34 1.81 8.96 12.04
C ILE A 34 1.81 8.16 13.35
N MET A 35 1.89 6.83 13.28
CA MET A 35 1.89 5.99 14.47
C MET A 35 3.10 6.26 15.36
N THR A 36 4.29 6.41 14.77
CA THR A 36 5.50 6.74 15.52
C THR A 36 5.36 8.06 16.27
N LEU A 37 4.92 9.12 15.57
CA LEU A 37 4.68 10.42 16.17
C LEU A 37 3.67 10.34 17.31
N THR A 38 2.60 9.57 17.12
CA THR A 38 1.55 9.37 18.12
C THR A 38 2.11 8.68 19.35
N ILE A 39 2.82 7.57 19.19
CA ILE A 39 3.32 6.74 20.29
C ILE A 39 4.34 7.48 21.13
N ILE A 40 5.36 8.07 20.48
CA ILE A 40 6.41 8.77 21.21
C ILE A 40 5.79 9.95 21.97
N SER A 41 4.85 10.65 21.36
CA SER A 41 4.21 11.80 21.98
C SER A 41 3.24 11.43 23.13
N VAL A 42 2.40 10.41 22.94
CA VAL A 42 1.47 9.94 23.97
C VAL A 42 2.23 9.39 25.17
N ILE A 43 3.27 8.57 24.94
CA ILE A 43 4.08 8.03 26.04
C ILE A 43 4.84 9.15 26.74
N SER A 44 5.39 10.14 26.03
CA SER A 44 6.04 11.29 26.65
C SER A 44 5.07 12.06 27.56
N ALA A 45 3.87 12.36 27.07
CA ALA A 45 2.84 13.09 27.82
C ALA A 45 2.31 12.34 29.05
N ALA A 46 2.04 11.03 28.90
CA ALA A 46 1.42 10.21 29.95
C ALA A 46 2.39 9.83 31.08
N SER A 47 3.69 9.74 30.79
CA SER A 47 4.66 9.09 31.69
C SER A 47 5.47 10.06 32.54
N GLY A 48 5.36 11.38 32.32
CA GLY A 48 6.18 12.38 33.02
C GLY A 48 7.69 12.21 32.81
N GLY A 49 8.10 11.60 31.68
CA GLY A 49 9.49 11.24 31.37
C GLY A 49 9.73 9.73 31.26
N ALA A 50 9.09 9.07 30.29
CA ALA A 50 9.47 7.69 29.92
C ALA A 50 10.93 7.66 29.48
N SER A 51 11.65 6.58 29.84
CA SER A 51 13.04 6.48 29.42
C SER A 51 13.14 6.44 27.89
N ARG A 52 14.24 6.97 27.35
CA ARG A 52 14.49 6.96 25.89
C ARG A 52 14.42 5.56 25.30
N GLN A 53 14.85 4.56 26.07
CA GLN A 53 14.80 3.16 25.67
C GLN A 53 13.36 2.69 25.52
N ASP A 54 12.48 3.06 26.44
CA ASP A 54 11.06 2.70 26.38
C ASP A 54 10.37 3.33 25.16
N LEU A 55 10.65 4.61 24.89
CA LEU A 55 10.10 5.30 23.71
C LEU A 55 10.55 4.66 22.40
N VAL A 56 11.83 4.30 22.30
CA VAL A 56 12.39 3.67 21.11
C VAL A 56 11.83 2.26 20.93
N VAL A 57 11.78 1.46 22.00
CA VAL A 57 11.24 0.09 21.96
C VAL A 57 9.76 0.12 21.62
N ALA A 58 8.99 1.06 22.19
CA ALA A 58 7.57 1.20 21.89
C ALA A 58 7.32 1.61 20.43
N ALA A 59 8.04 2.63 19.93
CA ALA A 59 7.90 3.10 18.56
C ALA A 59 8.29 2.02 17.54
N LEU A 60 9.45 1.38 17.74
CA LEU A 60 9.95 0.34 16.83
C LEU A 60 9.07 -0.91 16.90
N GLY A 61 8.71 -1.35 18.11
CA GLY A 61 7.87 -2.52 18.33
C GLY A 61 6.48 -2.35 17.70
N CYS A 62 5.87 -1.17 17.85
CA CYS A 62 4.57 -0.90 17.23
C CYS A 62 4.66 -0.88 15.70
N ASN A 63 5.62 -0.18 15.11
CA ASN A 63 5.73 -0.12 13.65
C ASN A 63 6.10 -1.47 13.02
N ILE A 64 6.90 -2.30 13.71
CA ILE A 64 7.13 -3.68 13.28
C ILE A 64 5.82 -4.48 13.32
N ALA A 65 5.09 -4.42 14.43
CA ALA A 65 3.83 -5.14 14.58
C ALA A 65 2.80 -4.71 13.53
N TRP A 66 2.66 -3.40 13.31
CA TRP A 66 1.79 -2.83 12.29
C TRP A 66 2.20 -3.29 10.88
N GLY A 67 3.49 -3.18 10.53
CA GLY A 67 4.00 -3.65 9.25
C GLY A 67 3.74 -5.14 9.00
N VAL A 68 3.79 -5.98 10.04
CA VAL A 68 3.43 -7.41 9.95
C VAL A 68 1.93 -7.60 9.70
N VAL A 69 1.08 -6.80 10.35
CA VAL A 69 -0.37 -6.82 10.12
C VAL A 69 -0.70 -6.39 8.70
N ASP A 70 -0.08 -5.33 8.18
CA ASP A 70 -0.29 -4.89 6.79
C ASP A 70 0.24 -5.90 5.78
N ALA A 71 1.39 -6.52 6.06
CA ALA A 71 1.91 -7.61 5.26
C ALA A 71 0.90 -8.77 5.19
N LEU A 72 0.30 -9.15 6.31
CA LEU A 72 -0.77 -10.16 6.34
C LEU A 72 -2.00 -9.69 5.55
N MET A 73 -2.43 -8.46 5.73
CA MET A 73 -3.58 -7.89 5.02
C MET A 73 -3.34 -7.79 3.52
N LEU A 74 -2.12 -7.51 3.07
CA LEU A 74 -1.72 -7.58 1.66
C LEU A 74 -1.89 -9.01 1.15
N LEU A 75 -1.39 -10.02 1.88
CA LEU A 75 -1.53 -11.42 1.48
C LEU A 75 -3.01 -11.83 1.37
N VAL A 76 -3.84 -11.41 2.33
CA VAL A 76 -5.29 -11.64 2.33
C VAL A 76 -5.94 -10.93 1.12
N ARG A 77 -5.67 -9.64 0.90
CA ARG A 77 -6.19 -8.87 -0.23
C ARG A 77 -5.87 -9.57 -1.56
N LEU A 78 -4.61 -9.94 -1.77
CA LEU A 78 -4.18 -10.60 -3.00
C LEU A 78 -4.81 -11.99 -3.15
N ARG A 79 -5.09 -12.70 -2.05
CA ARG A 79 -5.79 -13.99 -2.08
C ARG A 79 -7.25 -13.80 -2.46
N VAL A 80 -7.94 -12.85 -1.83
CA VAL A 80 -9.34 -12.50 -2.07
C VAL A 80 -9.53 -12.08 -3.52
N GLU A 81 -8.70 -11.14 -4.00
CA GLU A 81 -8.73 -10.68 -5.38
C GLU A 81 -8.56 -11.83 -6.37
N ARG A 82 -7.57 -12.72 -6.15
CA ARG A 82 -7.37 -13.90 -7.00
C ARG A 82 -8.55 -14.86 -6.99
N VAL A 83 -9.18 -15.08 -5.83
CA VAL A 83 -10.35 -15.96 -5.72
C VAL A 83 -11.54 -15.35 -6.46
N HIS A 84 -11.81 -14.05 -6.29
CA HIS A 84 -12.87 -13.37 -7.00
C HIS A 84 -12.63 -13.34 -8.51
N GLN A 85 -11.44 -12.91 -8.96
CA GLN A 85 -11.09 -12.91 -10.39
C GLN A 85 -11.27 -14.29 -11.02
N HIS A 86 -10.83 -15.35 -10.34
CA HIS A 86 -10.98 -16.71 -10.83
C HIS A 86 -12.44 -17.17 -10.85
N GLY A 87 -13.21 -16.83 -9.80
CA GLY A 87 -14.64 -17.13 -9.72
C GLY A 87 -15.45 -16.45 -10.83
N ARG A 88 -15.17 -15.17 -11.07
CA ARG A 88 -15.80 -14.37 -12.14
C ARG A 88 -15.46 -14.94 -13.52
N LEU A 89 -14.20 -15.30 -13.77
CA LEU A 89 -13.79 -15.93 -15.03
C LEU A 89 -14.48 -17.28 -15.23
N ARG A 90 -14.59 -18.09 -14.17
CA ARG A 90 -15.29 -19.37 -14.23
C ARG A 90 -16.79 -19.19 -14.49
N ALA A 91 -17.43 -18.22 -13.85
CA ALA A 91 -18.83 -17.88 -14.09
C ALA A 91 -19.03 -17.46 -15.55
N LEU A 92 -18.20 -16.54 -16.05
CA LEU A 92 -18.22 -16.08 -17.44
C LEU A 92 -18.06 -17.23 -18.44
N ARG A 93 -17.26 -18.26 -18.12
CA ARG A 93 -17.12 -19.45 -18.97
C ARG A 93 -18.34 -20.37 -18.95
N GLY A 94 -19.07 -20.42 -17.85
CA GLY A 94 -20.25 -21.28 -17.70
C GLY A 94 -21.50 -20.75 -18.41
N VAL A 95 -21.46 -19.52 -18.91
CA VAL A 95 -22.56 -18.88 -19.60
C VAL A 95 -22.83 -19.53 -20.96
N SER A 96 -24.11 -19.75 -21.28
CA SER A 96 -24.55 -20.46 -22.50
C SER A 96 -24.83 -19.52 -23.68
N SER A 97 -25.35 -18.31 -23.46
CA SER A 97 -25.75 -17.38 -24.52
C SER A 97 -24.72 -16.27 -24.75
N ASP A 98 -24.70 -15.69 -25.96
CA ASP A 98 -23.82 -14.56 -26.28
C ASP A 98 -24.28 -13.25 -25.63
N THR A 99 -25.58 -13.12 -25.34
CA THR A 99 -26.14 -11.98 -24.60
C THR A 99 -25.67 -11.97 -23.16
N ASP A 100 -25.79 -13.10 -22.46
CA ASP A 100 -25.34 -13.23 -21.06
C ASP A 100 -23.81 -13.13 -20.97
N PHE A 101 -23.09 -13.61 -22.00
CA PHE A 101 -21.63 -13.46 -22.06
C PHE A 101 -21.23 -11.99 -22.19
N ARG A 102 -21.96 -11.22 -23.01
CA ARG A 102 -21.76 -9.77 -23.14
C ARG A 102 -22.03 -9.04 -21.82
N GLU A 103 -23.11 -9.36 -21.13
CA GLU A 103 -23.41 -8.79 -19.80
C GLU A 103 -22.32 -9.14 -18.78
N GLY A 104 -21.85 -10.40 -18.80
CA GLY A 104 -20.75 -10.83 -17.94
C GLY A 104 -19.40 -10.16 -18.23
N LEU A 105 -19.21 -9.52 -19.39
CA LEU A 105 -17.99 -8.76 -19.68
C LEU A 105 -17.93 -7.42 -18.95
N ASP A 106 -19.06 -6.85 -18.53
CA ASP A 106 -19.10 -5.58 -17.78
C ASP A 106 -18.35 -5.69 -16.43
N GLU A 107 -18.17 -6.91 -15.94
CA GLU A 107 -17.36 -7.20 -14.77
C GLU A 107 -15.85 -7.00 -15.00
N PHE A 108 -15.38 -7.10 -16.23
CA PHE A 108 -13.96 -7.05 -16.60
C PHE A 108 -13.57 -5.84 -17.43
N LEU A 109 -14.53 -5.29 -18.17
CA LEU A 109 -14.35 -4.21 -19.11
C LEU A 109 -15.26 -3.04 -18.72
N PRO A 110 -14.79 -1.79 -18.86
CA PRO A 110 -15.67 -0.63 -18.78
C PRO A 110 -16.87 -0.77 -19.72
N PRO A 111 -18.11 -0.43 -19.30
CA PRO A 111 -19.31 -0.60 -20.12
C PRO A 111 -19.22 0.07 -21.50
N ARG A 112 -18.46 1.17 -21.60
CA ARG A 112 -18.21 1.87 -22.87
C ARG A 112 -17.41 1.04 -23.87
N LEU A 113 -16.49 0.19 -23.40
CA LEU A 113 -15.75 -0.71 -24.27
C LEU A 113 -16.62 -1.90 -24.69
N VAL A 114 -17.41 -2.45 -23.76
CA VAL A 114 -18.36 -3.53 -24.07
C VAL A 114 -19.39 -3.07 -25.11
N ALA A 115 -19.88 -1.83 -25.00
CA ALA A 115 -20.84 -1.25 -25.93
C ALA A 115 -20.34 -1.21 -27.38
N VAL A 116 -19.05 -0.97 -27.61
CA VAL A 116 -18.44 -0.82 -28.94
C VAL A 116 -18.15 -2.17 -29.61
N LEU A 117 -18.07 -3.27 -28.86
CA LEU A 117 -17.77 -4.59 -29.42
C LEU A 117 -18.86 -5.06 -30.39
N HIS A 118 -18.44 -5.45 -31.59
CA HIS A 118 -19.33 -6.05 -32.58
C HIS A 118 -19.66 -7.51 -32.20
N PRO A 119 -20.79 -8.07 -32.66
CA PRO A 119 -21.17 -9.46 -32.36
C PRO A 119 -20.09 -10.49 -32.74
N ASP A 120 -19.43 -10.30 -33.88
CA ASP A 120 -18.37 -11.21 -34.35
C ASP A 120 -17.12 -11.16 -33.45
N GLU A 121 -16.82 -9.99 -32.87
CA GLU A 121 -15.70 -9.81 -31.94
C GLU A 121 -16.00 -10.49 -30.60
N LEU A 122 -17.25 -10.38 -30.14
CA LEU A 122 -17.76 -11.05 -28.94
C LEU A 122 -17.68 -12.57 -29.05
N TRP A 123 -18.11 -13.12 -30.18
CA TRP A 123 -18.00 -14.55 -30.45
C TRP A 123 -16.53 -15.00 -30.47
N ASN A 124 -15.67 -14.26 -31.17
CA ASN A 124 -14.23 -14.56 -31.21
C ASN A 124 -13.58 -14.49 -29.82
N LEU A 125 -13.95 -13.51 -29.01
CA LEU A 125 -13.46 -13.36 -27.63
C LEU A 125 -13.89 -14.56 -26.76
N ARG A 126 -15.16 -14.96 -26.87
CA ARG A 126 -15.70 -16.13 -26.17
C ARG A 126 -14.96 -17.41 -26.55
N GLN A 127 -14.73 -17.64 -27.85
CA GLN A 127 -13.97 -18.80 -28.33
C GLN A 127 -12.53 -18.81 -27.82
N ARG A 128 -11.86 -17.66 -27.83
CA ARG A 128 -10.50 -17.51 -27.26
C ARG A 128 -10.48 -17.77 -25.76
N LEU A 129 -11.48 -17.31 -25.02
CA LEU A 129 -11.61 -17.61 -23.59
C LEU A 129 -11.79 -19.12 -23.37
N MET A 130 -12.64 -19.79 -24.15
CA MET A 130 -12.86 -21.24 -24.07
C MET A 130 -11.60 -22.04 -24.39
N ALA A 131 -10.79 -21.58 -25.34
CA ALA A 131 -9.51 -22.19 -25.70
C ALA A 131 -8.38 -21.89 -24.68
N SER A 132 -8.58 -20.94 -23.76
CA SER A 132 -7.56 -20.52 -22.81
C SER A 132 -7.57 -21.31 -21.50
N GLU A 133 -6.50 -21.19 -20.70
CA GLU A 133 -6.46 -21.70 -19.33
C GLU A 133 -7.09 -20.75 -18.28
N LEU A 134 -7.68 -19.63 -18.69
CA LEU A 134 -8.17 -18.61 -17.75
C LEU A 134 -9.46 -19.07 -17.04
N GLY A 135 -9.47 -19.23 -15.72
CA GLY A 135 -10.67 -19.67 -14.97
C GLY A 135 -10.84 -21.18 -14.87
N ILE A 136 -9.92 -21.99 -15.41
CA ILE A 136 -9.83 -23.44 -15.15
C ILE A 136 -8.79 -23.75 -14.08
N GLY A 137 -8.99 -24.85 -13.33
CA GLY A 137 -8.10 -25.27 -12.26
C GLY A 137 -8.18 -24.42 -10.98
N GLN A 138 -7.10 -24.39 -10.19
CA GLN A 138 -6.97 -23.56 -8.99
C GLN A 138 -6.23 -22.26 -9.30
N PRO A 139 -6.50 -21.16 -8.56
CA PRO A 139 -5.74 -19.92 -8.72
C PRO A 139 -4.25 -20.18 -8.50
N ARG A 140 -3.40 -19.86 -9.50
CA ARG A 140 -1.93 -19.99 -9.36
C ARG A 140 -1.46 -19.18 -8.15
N GLY A 141 -0.60 -19.78 -7.33
CA GLY A 141 0.01 -19.10 -6.19
C GLY A 141 0.88 -17.93 -6.67
N GLY A 142 0.83 -16.79 -5.98
CA GLY A 142 1.60 -15.60 -6.35
C GLY A 142 3.13 -15.73 -6.20
N GLY A 143 3.62 -16.89 -5.75
CA GLY A 143 5.03 -17.24 -5.71
C GLY A 143 5.87 -16.37 -4.76
N ALA A 144 7.19 -16.39 -4.97
CA ALA A 144 8.15 -15.65 -4.15
C ALA A 144 7.95 -14.13 -4.18
N ALA A 145 7.41 -13.58 -5.28
CA ALA A 145 7.15 -12.15 -5.41
C ALA A 145 6.15 -11.63 -4.36
N VAL A 146 5.13 -12.42 -4.01
CA VAL A 146 4.13 -12.02 -3.01
C VAL A 146 4.72 -11.97 -1.61
N TRP A 147 5.56 -12.93 -1.25
CA TRP A 147 6.27 -12.92 0.04
C TRP A 147 7.30 -11.78 0.10
N LEU A 148 7.99 -11.51 -1.01
CA LEU A 148 8.92 -10.39 -1.10
C LEU A 148 8.21 -9.04 -0.98
N ALA A 149 7.01 -8.89 -1.56
CA ALA A 149 6.18 -7.70 -1.41
C ALA A 149 5.69 -7.51 0.04
N ALA A 150 5.26 -8.60 0.69
CA ALA A 150 4.88 -8.58 2.10
C ALA A 150 6.07 -8.15 2.98
N LEU A 151 7.26 -8.74 2.76
CA LEU A 151 8.49 -8.34 3.46
C LEU A 151 8.85 -6.87 3.19
N LEU A 152 8.70 -6.40 1.96
CA LEU A 152 8.95 -5.00 1.60
C LEU A 152 8.08 -4.07 2.45
N ILE A 153 6.78 -4.35 2.61
CA ILE A 153 5.90 -3.51 3.46
C ILE A 153 6.42 -3.46 4.91
N VAL A 154 6.74 -4.62 5.52
CA VAL A 154 7.28 -4.66 6.89
C VAL A 154 8.54 -3.80 6.99
N LEU A 155 9.47 -3.94 6.04
CA LEU A 155 10.73 -3.20 6.03
C LEU A 155 10.53 -1.70 5.78
N LEU A 156 9.57 -1.32 4.95
CA LEU A 156 9.26 0.08 4.69
C LEU A 156 8.68 0.77 5.93
N VAL A 157 7.67 0.17 6.55
CA VAL A 157 7.02 0.70 7.77
C VAL A 157 8.01 0.71 8.94
N SER A 158 8.82 -0.35 9.10
CA SER A 158 9.83 -0.37 10.15
C SER A 158 10.94 0.63 9.89
N GLY A 159 11.42 0.71 8.65
CA GLY A 159 12.52 1.57 8.23
C GLY A 159 12.18 3.06 8.33
N ILE A 160 10.93 3.45 8.04
CA ILE A 160 10.49 4.86 8.16
C ILE A 160 10.52 5.36 9.61
N THR A 161 10.51 4.45 10.59
CA THR A 161 10.63 4.76 12.02
C THR A 161 12.02 5.28 12.40
N LEU A 162 13.06 4.78 11.73
CA LEU A 162 14.45 5.00 12.13
C LEU A 162 14.85 6.48 12.18
N PRO A 163 14.53 7.32 11.17
CA PRO A 163 14.82 8.74 11.23
C PRO A 163 14.10 9.47 12.37
N LEU A 164 12.92 9.00 12.78
CA LEU A 164 12.14 9.62 13.86
C LEU A 164 12.67 9.26 15.26
N ILE A 165 13.19 8.04 15.45
CA ILE A 165 13.75 7.63 16.74
C ILE A 165 15.22 8.03 16.90
N LEU A 166 15.91 8.34 15.80
CA LEU A 166 17.33 8.72 15.82
C LEU A 166 17.63 9.94 16.73
N PRO A 167 16.83 11.02 16.74
CA PRO A 167 17.02 12.13 17.68
C PRO A 167 16.96 11.72 19.14
N LEU A 168 16.13 10.73 19.49
CA LEU A 168 16.00 10.23 20.87
C LEU A 168 17.30 9.59 21.37
N TRP A 169 18.15 9.09 20.47
CA TRP A 169 19.46 8.56 20.82
C TRP A 169 20.55 9.63 20.86
N LEU A 170 20.51 10.59 19.93
CA LEU A 170 21.59 11.55 19.72
C LEU A 170 21.50 12.78 20.62
N VAL A 171 20.28 13.18 21.01
CA VAL A 171 20.04 14.45 21.71
C VAL A 171 19.92 14.22 23.22
N PRO A 172 20.78 14.86 24.05
CA PRO A 172 20.77 14.68 25.50
C PRO A 172 19.58 15.30 26.23
N ASP A 173 18.86 16.23 25.62
CA ASP A 173 17.67 16.85 26.19
C ASP A 173 16.42 16.14 25.66
N GLU A 174 15.60 15.57 26.55
CA GLU A 174 14.47 14.72 26.18
C GLU A 174 13.38 15.49 25.42
N LEU A 175 13.07 16.71 25.87
CA LEU A 175 12.06 17.55 25.25
C LEU A 175 12.53 18.04 23.87
N MET A 176 13.80 18.40 23.74
CA MET A 176 14.40 18.78 22.46
C MET A 176 14.46 17.59 21.50
N ALA A 177 14.83 16.40 21.99
CA ALA A 177 14.87 15.18 21.20
C ALA A 177 13.48 14.86 20.62
N LEU A 178 12.44 14.97 21.45
CA LEU A 178 11.05 14.80 21.04
C LEU A 178 10.63 15.82 19.97
N ARG A 179 10.92 17.11 20.18
CA ARG A 179 10.58 18.17 19.22
C ARG A 179 11.28 18.00 17.88
N ILE A 180 12.55 17.56 17.89
CA ILE A 180 13.29 17.25 16.67
C ILE A 180 12.65 16.05 15.97
N ALA A 181 12.30 14.99 16.69
CA ALA A 181 11.60 13.83 16.12
C ALA A 181 10.25 14.22 15.48
N GLN A 182 9.49 15.08 16.16
CA GLN A 182 8.23 15.64 15.65
C GLN A 182 8.46 16.47 14.38
N GLY A 183 9.47 17.34 14.37
CA GLY A 183 9.86 18.13 13.21
C GLY A 183 10.26 17.26 12.01
N ILE A 184 11.06 16.21 12.24
CA ILE A 184 11.42 15.22 11.21
C ILE A 184 10.17 14.57 10.65
N GLY A 185 9.24 14.12 11.52
CA GLY A 185 7.99 13.51 11.09
C GLY A 185 7.14 14.44 10.22
N VAL A 186 7.02 15.72 10.57
CA VAL A 186 6.29 16.72 9.77
C VAL A 186 6.94 16.91 8.39
N VAL A 187 8.27 16.98 8.33
CA VAL A 187 9.01 17.09 7.06
C VAL A 187 8.83 15.83 6.20
N MET A 188 8.83 14.65 6.82
CA MET A 188 8.58 13.39 6.13
C MET A 188 7.15 13.32 5.59
N LEU A 189 6.15 13.73 6.36
CA LEU A 189 4.75 13.81 5.90
C LEU A 189 4.60 14.78 4.74
N PHE A 190 5.26 15.95 4.76
CA PHE A 190 5.32 16.87 3.63
C PHE A 190 5.84 16.16 2.37
N GLY A 191 7.00 15.49 2.48
CA GLY A 191 7.64 14.78 1.37
C GLY A 191 6.78 13.64 0.81
N LEU A 192 6.14 12.86 1.69
CA LEU A 192 5.23 11.78 1.31
C LEU A 192 3.97 12.31 0.60
N GLY A 193 3.35 13.37 1.14
CA GLY A 193 2.20 14.04 0.52
C GLY A 193 2.53 14.66 -0.84
N TRP A 194 3.73 15.22 -0.98
CA TRP A 194 4.25 15.71 -2.27
C TRP A 194 4.40 14.57 -3.29
N LEU A 195 5.04 13.46 -2.87
CA LEU A 195 5.23 12.29 -3.74
C LEU A 195 3.90 11.68 -4.19
N LEU A 196 2.94 11.58 -3.27
CA LEU A 196 1.62 11.03 -3.54
C LEU A 196 0.85 11.86 -4.58
N SER A 197 0.82 13.18 -4.39
CA SER A 197 0.14 14.12 -5.31
C SER A 197 0.78 14.11 -6.69
N ARG A 198 2.11 13.99 -6.75
CA ARG A 198 2.82 13.91 -8.02
C ARG A 198 2.56 12.59 -8.74
N TRP A 199 2.30 11.51 -8.00
CA TRP A 199 1.92 10.22 -8.56
C TRP A 199 0.47 10.21 -9.08
N SER A 200 -0.47 10.94 -8.46
CA SER A 200 -1.84 11.06 -8.96
C SER A 200 -1.97 11.91 -10.24
N GLY A 201 -0.90 12.59 -10.66
CA GLY A 201 -0.91 13.51 -11.81
C GLY A 201 -1.38 14.92 -11.46
N ASP A 202 -1.63 15.20 -10.17
CA ASP A 202 -2.06 16.51 -9.70
C ASP A 202 -0.87 17.44 -9.41
N SER A 203 -1.17 18.71 -9.15
CA SER A 203 -0.19 19.64 -8.59
C SER A 203 0.31 19.09 -7.24
N PRO A 204 1.61 19.20 -6.91
CA PRO A 204 2.18 18.55 -5.73
C PRO A 204 1.80 19.21 -4.39
N TRP A 205 1.33 20.46 -4.44
CA TRP A 205 1.13 21.30 -3.27
C TRP A 205 -0.05 20.90 -2.37
N PRO A 206 -1.25 20.55 -2.88
CA PRO A 206 -2.38 20.22 -2.03
C PRO A 206 -2.11 19.03 -1.11
N GLY A 207 -1.53 17.93 -1.60
CA GLY A 207 -1.21 16.80 -0.72
C GLY A 207 -0.03 17.06 0.20
N ALA A 208 0.99 17.80 -0.26
CA ALA A 208 2.09 18.22 0.63
C ALA A 208 1.57 19.06 1.81
N LEU A 209 0.73 20.07 1.53
CA LEU A 209 0.12 20.92 2.56
C LEU A 209 -0.86 20.14 3.43
N GLY A 210 -1.68 19.26 2.86
CA GLY A 210 -2.63 18.43 3.61
C GLY A 210 -1.94 17.49 4.60
N PHE A 211 -0.88 16.81 4.17
CA PHE A 211 -0.12 15.91 5.03
C PHE A 211 0.68 16.66 6.10
N THR A 212 1.23 17.83 5.77
CA THR A 212 1.86 18.71 6.76
C THR A 212 0.86 19.22 7.78
N ALA A 213 -0.33 19.66 7.36
CA ALA A 213 -1.38 20.10 8.26
C ALA A 213 -1.79 18.99 9.23
N LEU A 214 -1.90 17.75 8.73
CA LEU A 214 -2.13 16.58 9.57
C LEU A 214 -1.00 16.39 10.59
N GLY A 215 0.26 16.40 10.16
CA GLY A 215 1.42 16.26 11.06
C GLY A 215 1.46 17.34 12.14
N VAL A 216 1.27 18.61 11.76
CA VAL A 216 1.21 19.75 12.68
C VAL A 216 0.05 19.62 13.66
N ALA A 217 -1.14 19.21 13.19
CA ALA A 217 -2.29 18.99 14.06
C ALA A 217 -2.02 17.90 15.09
N MET A 218 -1.38 16.80 14.69
CA MET A 218 -1.00 15.72 15.60
C MET A 218 0.03 16.20 16.63
N THR A 219 1.08 16.91 16.22
CA THR A 219 2.04 17.51 17.15
C THR A 219 1.38 18.49 18.12
N GLY A 220 0.45 19.32 17.64
CA GLY A 220 -0.30 20.25 18.48
C GLY A 220 -1.17 19.54 19.52
N LEU A 221 -1.86 18.47 19.11
CA LEU A 221 -2.64 17.63 20.03
C LEU A 221 -1.75 17.01 21.11
N CYS A 222 -0.55 16.59 20.74
CA CYS A 222 0.41 16.00 21.67
C CYS A 222 0.89 17.00 22.72
N ILE A 223 1.24 18.22 22.31
CA ILE A 223 1.62 19.31 23.23
C ILE A 223 0.46 19.63 24.16
N ALA A 224 -0.78 19.67 23.65
CA ALA A 224 -1.97 19.93 24.46
C ALA A 224 -2.24 18.85 25.51
N LEU A 225 -1.87 17.60 25.24
CA LEU A 225 -2.01 16.47 26.16
C LEU A 225 -0.89 16.38 27.22
N GLY A 226 0.08 17.30 27.21
CA GLY A 226 1.15 17.37 28.21
C GLY A 226 2.50 16.79 27.77
N GLY A 227 2.70 16.59 26.46
CA GLY A 227 3.97 16.17 25.86
C GLY A 227 4.93 17.32 25.57
#